data_AF-A0A8I0AEB1-F1
#
_entry.id   AF-A0A8I0AEB1-F1
#
_cell.length_a   1.000
_cell.length_b   1.000
_cell.length_c   1.000
_cell.angle_alpha   90.00
_cell.angle_beta   90.00
_cell.angle_gamma   90.00
#
_symmetry.space_group_name_H-M   'P 1'
#
loop_
_entity.id
_entity.type
_entity.pdbx_description
1 polymer ?
#
loop_
_entity_poly.entity_id
_entity_poly.type
_entity_poly.pdbx_seq_one_letter_code
_entity_poly.pdbx_strand_id
1 'polypeptide(L)'
;MSKYKVGDELIIVTDPNEETEKLNELTRLKIDGDFAQISWGLKIVDVTFDKPYVTLTYRNANGDINKVFAECRDIENFDREKVLEKALLKAFQNEIINITVIKNK
;
A
#
# COMPACT_ATOMS: atom_id res chain seq x y z
N MET A 1 -20.07 -10.81 26.67
CA MET A 1 -20.91 -11.64 25.77
C MET A 1 -22.12 -10.82 25.35
N SER A 2 -22.15 -10.39 24.10
CA SER A 2 -23.29 -9.67 23.53
C SER A 2 -23.51 -10.22 22.12
N LYS A 3 -24.69 -10.79 21.89
CA LYS A 3 -25.09 -11.41 20.61
C LYS A 3 -25.41 -10.32 19.59
N TYR A 4 -24.89 -10.42 18.38
CA TYR A 4 -25.42 -9.71 17.21
C TYR A 4 -25.84 -10.69 16.11
N LYS A 5 -26.94 -10.34 15.45
CA LYS A 5 -27.78 -11.17 14.59
C LYS A 5 -27.16 -11.31 13.20
N VAL A 6 -27.22 -12.52 12.64
CA VAL A 6 -26.62 -12.96 11.38
C VAL A 6 -27.44 -12.50 10.17
N GLY A 7 -26.77 -11.98 9.14
CA GLY A 7 -27.30 -11.65 7.82
C GLY A 7 -26.15 -11.23 6.90
N ASP A 8 -25.85 -12.09 5.93
CA ASP A 8 -24.89 -12.00 4.81
C ASP A 8 -23.41 -11.77 5.16
N GLU A 9 -22.71 -12.91 5.29
CA GLU A 9 -21.25 -13.14 5.27
C GLU A 9 -20.34 -11.93 5.51
N LEU A 10 -20.07 -11.64 6.79
CA LEU A 10 -18.88 -10.90 7.21
C LEU A 10 -17.97 -11.82 8.02
N ILE A 11 -17.15 -12.58 7.31
CA ILE A 11 -15.94 -13.20 7.87
C ILE A 11 -14.84 -13.13 6.80
N ILE A 12 -14.16 -11.98 6.67
CA ILE A 12 -12.80 -11.99 6.12
C ILE A 12 -11.85 -12.00 7.31
N VAL A 13 -11.61 -13.20 7.85
CA VAL A 13 -10.41 -13.46 8.61
C VAL A 13 -9.29 -13.60 7.58
N THR A 14 -8.74 -12.47 7.14
CA THR A 14 -7.41 -12.49 6.50
C THR A 14 -6.42 -12.76 7.62
N ASP A 15 -5.84 -13.95 7.63
CA ASP A 15 -4.75 -14.30 8.54
C ASP A 15 -3.67 -13.21 8.45
N PRO A 16 -3.36 -12.50 9.55
CA PRO A 16 -2.30 -11.50 9.57
C PRO A 16 -0.95 -12.06 9.09
N ASN A 17 -0.72 -13.36 9.25
CA ASN A 17 0.50 -14.02 8.80
C ASN A 17 0.55 -14.12 7.27
N GLU A 18 -0.53 -14.52 6.59
CA GLU A 18 -0.57 -14.61 5.12
C GLU A 18 -0.36 -13.25 4.45
N GLU A 19 -0.90 -12.17 5.04
CA GLU A 19 -0.71 -10.82 4.55
C GLU A 19 0.75 -10.36 4.68
N THR A 20 1.35 -10.65 5.83
CA THR A 20 2.75 -10.31 6.12
C THR A 20 3.70 -11.09 5.22
N GLU A 21 3.41 -12.36 4.96
CA GLU A 21 4.16 -13.20 4.01
C GLU A 21 4.09 -12.63 2.59
N LYS A 22 2.91 -12.30 2.08
CA LYS A 22 2.75 -11.65 0.76
C LYS A 22 3.49 -10.32 0.66
N LEU A 23 3.43 -9.48 1.69
CA LEU A 23 4.16 -8.21 1.69
C LEU A 23 5.68 -8.41 1.70
N ASN A 24 6.18 -9.43 2.40
CA ASN A 24 7.59 -9.81 2.36
C ASN A 24 8.01 -10.37 1.00
N GLU A 25 7.18 -11.16 0.32
CA GLU A 25 7.48 -11.64 -1.03
C GLU A 25 7.58 -10.51 -2.07
N LEU A 26 6.69 -9.53 -1.97
CA LEU A 26 6.67 -8.35 -2.84
C LEU A 26 7.79 -7.36 -2.51
N THR A 27 8.27 -7.36 -1.26
CA THR A 27 9.32 -6.45 -0.77
C THR A 27 10.65 -7.17 -0.65
N ARG A 28 11.45 -7.15 -1.72
CA ARG A 28 12.71 -7.90 -1.80
C ARG A 28 13.79 -7.17 -2.57
N LEU A 29 15.04 -7.46 -2.21
CA LEU A 29 16.24 -7.12 -2.97
C LEU A 29 16.85 -8.42 -3.51
N LYS A 30 16.95 -8.55 -4.82
CA LYS A 30 17.58 -9.70 -5.49
C LYS A 30 18.87 -9.23 -6.17
N ILE A 31 19.94 -10.01 -6.02
CA ILE A 31 21.17 -9.86 -6.81
C ILE A 31 21.26 -11.08 -7.72
N ASP A 32 21.51 -10.85 -9.01
CA ASP A 32 21.61 -11.88 -10.04
C ASP A 32 22.80 -11.56 -10.96
N GLY A 33 23.93 -12.24 -10.71
CA GLY A 33 25.22 -11.89 -11.32
C GLY A 33 25.63 -10.46 -10.96
N ASP A 34 25.87 -9.64 -11.99
CA ASP A 34 26.28 -8.23 -11.86
C ASP A 34 25.08 -7.26 -11.73
N PHE A 35 23.84 -7.77 -11.68
CA PHE A 35 22.64 -6.94 -11.63
C PHE A 35 21.95 -7.03 -10.26
N ALA A 36 21.45 -5.90 -9.78
CA ALA A 36 20.64 -5.82 -8.56
C ALA A 36 19.24 -5.26 -8.89
N GLN A 37 18.20 -5.89 -8.35
CA GLN A 37 16.80 -5.46 -8.49
C GLN A 37 16.16 -5.33 -7.11
N ILE A 38 15.50 -4.21 -6.88
CA ILE A 38 14.65 -3.97 -5.72
C ILE A 38 13.17 -4.02 -6.14
N SER A 39 12.33 -4.59 -5.27
CA SER A 39 10.87 -4.60 -5.41
C SER A 39 10.28 -4.23 -4.05
N TRP A 40 9.18 -3.47 -4.06
CA TRP A 40 8.50 -3.03 -2.84
C TRP A 40 7.00 -3.32 -2.95
N GLY A 41 6.46 -4.00 -1.95
CA GLY A 41 5.04 -4.27 -1.83
C GLY A 41 4.35 -3.28 -0.90
N LEU A 42 3.15 -2.86 -1.28
CA LEU A 42 2.26 -2.09 -0.42
C LEU A 42 0.88 -2.74 -0.45
N LYS A 43 0.22 -2.82 0.69
CA LYS A 43 -1.18 -3.22 0.74
C LYS A 43 -2.04 -1.97 0.76
N ILE A 44 -2.90 -1.81 -0.24
CA ILE A 44 -3.92 -0.75 -0.24
C ILE A 44 -4.96 -1.09 0.83
N VAL A 45 -5.20 -0.15 1.76
CA VAL A 45 -6.19 -0.29 2.83
C VAL A 45 -7.46 0.48 2.47
N ASP A 46 -7.30 1.72 2.01
CA ASP A 46 -8.43 2.57 1.61
C ASP A 46 -8.00 3.57 0.54
N VAL A 47 -8.93 3.91 -0.35
CA VAL A 47 -8.74 4.96 -1.35
C VAL A 47 -9.97 5.87 -1.34
N THR A 48 -9.78 7.11 -0.89
CA THR A 48 -10.83 8.12 -0.90
C THR A 48 -10.55 9.14 -2.01
N PHE A 49 -11.53 9.36 -2.88
CA PHE A 49 -11.49 10.38 -3.92
C PHE A 49 -12.34 11.57 -3.52
N ASP A 50 -11.72 12.74 -3.38
CA ASP A 50 -12.39 14.00 -3.06
C ASP A 50 -11.88 15.07 -4.03
N LYS A 51 -12.53 15.20 -5.19
CA LYS A 51 -12.02 15.98 -6.34
C LYS A 51 -11.61 17.40 -5.89
N PRO A 52 -10.37 17.86 -6.17
CA PRO A 52 -9.34 17.26 -7.05
C PRO A 52 -8.34 16.32 -6.36
N TYR A 53 -8.56 15.99 -5.10
CA TYR A 53 -7.67 15.21 -4.26
C TYR A 53 -7.98 13.70 -4.29
N VAL A 54 -6.94 12.93 -4.01
CA VAL A 54 -7.05 11.52 -3.63
C VAL A 54 -6.24 11.30 -2.37
N THR A 55 -6.80 10.51 -1.48
CA THR A 55 -6.14 10.03 -0.28
C THR A 55 -5.97 8.53 -0.39
N LEU A 56 -4.73 8.06 -0.38
CA LEU A 56 -4.37 6.65 -0.34
C LEU A 56 -3.92 6.30 1.08
N THR A 57 -4.60 5.36 1.71
CA THR A 57 -4.15 4.72 2.95
C THR A 57 -3.61 3.35 2.61
N TYR A 58 -2.38 3.05 3.03
CA TYR A 58 -1.70 1.80 2.72
C TYR A 58 -0.97 1.26 3.94
N ARG A 59 -0.70 -0.05 3.93
CA ARG A 59 0.16 -0.73 4.89
C ARG A 59 1.48 -1.11 4.22
N ASN A 60 2.58 -0.80 4.88
CA ASN A 60 3.92 -1.14 4.40
C ASN A 60 4.37 -2.54 4.91
N ALA A 61 5.53 -3.00 4.45
CA ALA A 61 6.11 -4.28 4.86
C ALA A 61 6.49 -4.36 6.35
N ASN A 62 6.61 -3.23 7.04
CA ASN A 62 6.84 -3.18 8.49
C ASN A 62 5.53 -3.31 9.30
N GLY A 63 4.37 -3.28 8.63
CA GLY A 63 3.06 -3.31 9.26
C GLY A 63 2.48 -1.94 9.60
N ASP A 64 3.22 -0.85 9.32
CA ASP A 64 2.77 0.51 9.58
C ASP A 64 1.67 0.92 8.59
N ILE A 65 0.67 1.65 9.09
CA ILE A 65 -0.39 2.24 8.27
C ILE A 65 0.00 3.67 7.95
N ASN A 66 0.25 3.94 6.67
CA ASN A 66 0.66 5.23 6.14
C ASN A 66 -0.46 5.83 5.28
N LYS A 67 -0.49 7.17 5.22
CA LYS A 67 -1.46 7.92 4.44
C LYS A 67 -0.76 8.93 3.54
N VAL A 68 -1.15 8.95 2.28
CA VAL A 68 -0.59 9.83 1.26
C VAL A 68 -1.70 10.60 0.57
N PHE A 69 -1.42 11.88 0.34
CA PHE A 69 -2.30 12.81 -0.35
C PHE A 69 -1.70 13.16 -1.72
N ALA A 70 -2.49 12.97 -2.77
CA ALA A 70 -2.15 13.41 -4.11
C ALA A 70 -3.24 14.34 -4.65
N GLU A 71 -2.80 15.34 -5.40
CA GLU A 71 -3.66 16.34 -6.03
C GLU A 71 -3.61 16.15 -7.55
N CYS A 72 -4.78 16.15 -8.17
CA CYS A 72 -4.92 16.25 -9.61
C CYS A 72 -4.83 17.72 -10.04
N ARG A 73 -3.80 18.06 -10.82
CA ARG A 73 -3.63 19.43 -11.34
C ARG A 73 -4.53 19.70 -12.56
N ASP A 74 -4.90 18.66 -13.30
CA ASP A 74 -5.80 18.73 -14.44
C ASP A 74 -7.22 18.32 -13.99
N ILE A 75 -7.94 19.29 -13.43
CA ILE A 75 -9.27 19.08 -12.83
C ILE A 75 -10.33 18.76 -13.90
N GLU A 76 -10.12 19.27 -15.13
CA GLU A 76 -11.03 19.07 -16.26
C GLU A 76 -10.95 17.63 -16.79
N ASN A 77 -9.74 17.05 -16.85
CA ASN A 77 -9.52 15.66 -17.23
C ASN A 77 -9.31 14.73 -16.02
N PHE A 78 -10.10 14.92 -14.96
CA PHE A 78 -9.97 14.12 -13.74
C PHE A 78 -10.23 12.64 -14.03
N ASP A 79 -9.15 11.87 -14.08
CA ASP A 79 -9.14 10.43 -14.30
C ASP A 79 -8.75 9.73 -12.99
N ARG A 80 -9.67 8.92 -12.45
CA ARG A 80 -9.48 8.22 -11.18
C ARG A 80 -8.27 7.29 -11.21
N GLU A 81 -7.98 6.65 -12.35
CA GLU A 81 -6.85 5.73 -12.48
C GLU A 81 -5.52 6.49 -12.43
N LYS A 82 -5.39 7.56 -13.21
CA LYS A 82 -4.15 8.39 -13.23
C LYS A 82 -3.87 9.06 -11.89
N VAL A 83 -4.92 9.50 -11.21
CA VAL A 83 -4.77 10.17 -9.92
C VAL A 83 -4.42 9.16 -8.82
N LEU A 84 -4.98 7.94 -8.88
CA LEU A 84 -4.56 6.84 -8.02
C LEU A 84 -3.10 6.43 -8.28
N GLU A 85 -2.69 6.33 -9.55
CA GLU A 85 -1.29 6.05 -9.92
C GLU A 85 -0.33 7.08 -9.30
N LYS A 86 -0.68 8.37 -9.36
CA LYS A 86 0.09 9.42 -8.70
C LYS A 86 0.17 9.25 -7.18
N ALA A 87 -0.90 8.79 -6.54
CA ALA A 87 -0.90 8.51 -5.10
C ALA A 87 -0.01 7.32 -4.76
N LEU A 88 -0.04 6.26 -5.57
CA LEU A 88 0.82 5.08 -5.43
C LEU A 88 2.30 5.46 -5.59
N LEU A 89 2.65 6.25 -6.61
CA LEU A 89 4.02 6.72 -6.81
C LEU A 89 4.55 7.52 -5.60
N LYS A 90 3.71 8.39 -5.02
CA LYS A 90 4.05 9.10 -3.79
C LYS A 90 4.21 8.17 -2.58
N ALA A 91 3.37 7.13 -2.46
CA ALA A 91 3.51 6.13 -1.42
C ALA A 91 4.85 5.39 -1.53
N PHE A 92 5.22 4.93 -2.73
CA PHE A 92 6.52 4.31 -2.95
C PHE A 92 7.69 5.27 -2.68
N GLN A 93 7.57 6.54 -3.07
CA GLN A 93 8.59 7.54 -2.75
C GLN A 93 8.82 7.65 -1.24
N ASN A 94 7.76 7.66 -0.43
CA ASN A 94 7.87 7.71 1.04
C ASN A 94 8.57 6.47 1.61
N GLU A 95 8.28 5.29 1.07
CA GLU A 95 8.94 4.06 1.51
C GLU A 95 10.42 4.02 1.11
N ILE A 96 10.75 4.45 -0.11
CA ILE A 96 12.13 4.49 -0.61
C ILE A 96 12.97 5.53 0.13
N ILE A 97 12.41 6.68 0.51
CA ILE A 97 13.14 7.69 1.31
C ILE A 97 13.56 7.12 2.66
N ASN A 98 12.74 6.27 3.25
CA ASN A 98 13.02 5.61 4.52
C ASN A 98 13.68 4.24 4.34
N ILE A 99 14.27 3.98 3.17
CA ILE A 99 14.96 2.72 2.93
C ILE A 99 16.17 2.61 3.84
N THR A 100 16.18 1.56 4.65
CA THR A 100 17.28 1.26 5.55
C THR A 100 17.43 -0.25 5.70
N VAL A 101 18.64 -0.68 6.02
CA VAL A 101 19.00 -2.09 6.18
C VAL A 101 18.54 -2.57 7.56
N ILE A 102 17.23 -2.54 7.84
CA ILE A 102 16.69 -2.95 9.16
C ILE A 102 16.74 -4.48 9.35
N LYS A 103 16.89 -5.26 8.28
CA LYS A 103 16.97 -6.72 8.34
C LYS A 103 18.41 -7.21 8.12
N ASN A 104 19.21 -7.12 9.18
CA ASN A 104 20.20 -8.15 9.52
C ASN A 104 19.98 -8.49 11.00
N LYS A 105 19.00 -9.33 11.26
CA LYS A 105 18.94 -10.17 12.46
C LYS A 105 18.80 -11.61 12.00
#